data_AF-A0A7J3FMS2-F1
#
_entry.id   AF-A0A7J3FMS2-F1
#
_cell.length_a   1.000
_cell.length_b   1.000
_cell.length_c   1.000
_cell.angle_alpha   90.00
_cell.angle_beta   90.00
_cell.angle_gamma   90.00
#
_symmetry.space_group_name_H-M   'P 1'
#
loop_
_entity.id
_entity.type
_entity.pdbx_description
1 polymer ?
#
loop_
_entity_poly.entity_id
_entity_poly.type
_entity_poly.pdbx_seq_one_letter_code
_entity_poly.pdbx_strand_id
1 'polypeptide(L)' 'MDVSVSERQLRLILNRLDMVRLELLRLRAMLLPEEELSEEEMKEFEEARKEIAEGSGISLEDLIREIG' A
#
# COMPACT_ATOMS: atom_id res chain seq x y z
N MET A 1 6.49 -34.86 17.63
CA MET A 1 6.21 -34.89 16.18
C MET A 1 6.97 -33.72 15.59
N ASP A 2 8.00 -33.98 14.81
CA ASP A 2 8.77 -32.93 14.15
C ASP A 2 8.14 -32.70 12.77
N VAL A 3 7.58 -31.52 12.55
CA VAL A 3 6.89 -31.17 11.29
C VAL A 3 7.89 -30.43 10.43
N SER A 4 8.57 -31.15 9.54
CA SER A 4 9.48 -30.55 8.56
C SER A 4 8.67 -29.91 7.43
N VAL A 5 8.88 -28.61 7.19
CA VAL A 5 8.27 -27.86 6.09
C VAL A 5 9.33 -27.61 5.01
N SER A 6 9.00 -27.88 3.75
CA SER A 6 9.91 -27.55 2.65
C SER A 6 10.03 -26.04 2.44
N GLU A 7 11.15 -25.56 1.90
CA GLU A 7 11.36 -24.13 1.60
C GLU A 7 10.22 -23.55 0.74
N ARG A 8 9.73 -24.33 -0.23
CA ARG A 8 8.61 -23.92 -1.10
C ARG A 8 7.33 -23.71 -0.30
N GLN A 9 7.00 -24.63 0.61
CA GLN A 9 5.83 -24.50 1.48
C GLN A 9 5.99 -23.31 2.43
N LEU A 10 7.19 -23.08 2.96
CA LEU A 10 7.48 -21.93 3.82
C LEU A 10 7.25 -20.61 3.08
N ARG A 11 7.77 -20.45 1.84
CA ARG A 11 7.53 -19.25 1.01
C ARG A 11 6.04 -19.02 0.76
N LEU A 12 5.28 -20.08 0.48
CA LEU A 12 3.84 -19.96 0.25
C LEU A 12 3.10 -19.51 1.51
N ILE A 13 3.50 -20.01 2.68
CA ILE A 13 2.94 -19.59 3.97
C ILE A 13 3.27 -18.11 4.23
N LEU A 14 4.52 -17.70 4.04
CA LEU A 14 4.94 -16.29 4.23
C LEU A 14 4.14 -15.35 3.33
N ASN A 15 4.00 -15.66 2.04
CA ASN A 15 3.19 -14.85 1.11
C ASN A 15 1.73 -14.75 1.58
N ARG A 16 1.15 -15.83 2.12
CA ARG A 16 -0.21 -15.80 2.68
C ARG A 16 -0.29 -14.93 3.92
N LEU A 17 0.70 -15.00 4.81
CA LEU A 17 0.75 -14.16 6.00
C LEU A 17 0.89 -12.68 5.65
N ASP A 18 1.66 -12.35 4.61
CA ASP A 18 1.78 -10.97 4.11
C ASP A 18 0.45 -10.45 3.56
N MET A 19 -0.28 -11.27 2.80
CA MET A 19 -1.63 -10.91 2.34
C MET A 19 -2.58 -10.69 3.53
N VAL A 20 -2.60 -11.60 4.51
CA VAL A 20 -3.44 -11.46 5.72
C VAL A 20 -3.08 -10.19 6.48
N ARG A 21 -1.79 -9.89 6.65
CA ARG A 21 -1.31 -8.67 7.29
C ARG A 21 -1.82 -7.43 6.56
N LEU A 22 -1.79 -7.43 5.22
CA LEU A 22 -2.25 -6.30 4.41
C LEU A 22 -3.76 -6.08 4.57
N GLU A 23 -4.57 -7.13 4.55
CA GLU A 23 -6.02 -6.99 4.78
C GLU A 23 -6.35 -6.52 6.19
N LEU A 24 -5.62 -6.99 7.21
CA LEU A 24 -5.78 -6.48 8.58
C LEU A 24 -5.47 -4.98 8.69
N LEU A 25 -4.46 -4.50 7.96
CA LEU A 25 -4.14 -3.07 7.91
C LEU A 25 -5.25 -2.27 7.23
N ARG A 26 -5.82 -2.77 6.12
CA ARG A 26 -6.98 -2.14 5.46
C ARG A 26 -8.19 -2.06 6.37
N LEU A 27 -8.52 -3.16 7.05
CA LEU A 27 -9.62 -3.19 8.02
C LEU A 27 -9.39 -2.18 9.15
N ARG A 28 -8.16 -2.05 9.65
CA ARG A 28 -7.83 -1.02 10.65
C ARG A 28 -8.03 0.38 10.08
N ALA A 29 -7.59 0.63 8.85
CA ALA A 29 -7.76 1.93 8.19
C ALA A 29 -9.23 2.31 8.04
N MET A 30 -10.11 1.36 7.70
CA MET A 30 -11.57 1.60 7.62
C MET A 30 -12.22 1.96 8.96
N LEU A 31 -11.57 1.67 10.08
CA LEU A 31 -12.04 2.02 11.41
C LEU A 31 -11.45 3.33 11.92
N LEU A 32 -10.51 3.94 11.19
CA LEU A 32 -9.99 5.25 11.54
C LEU A 32 -11.08 6.30 11.28
N PRO A 33 -11.17 7.34 12.14
CA PRO A 33 -12.05 8.46 11.85
C PRO A 33 -11.59 9.12 10.55
N GLU A 34 -12.55 9.38 9.66
CA GLU A 34 -12.31 10.13 8.43
C GLU A 34 -12.41 11.63 8.73
N GLU A 35 -11.48 12.41 8.18
CA GLU A 35 -11.61 13.87 8.13
C GLU A 35 -12.37 14.24 6.85
N GLU A 36 -13.34 15.15 6.96
CA GLU A 36 -14.05 15.67 5.78
C GLU A 36 -13.10 16.57 5.00
N LEU A 37 -12.88 16.25 3.71
CA LEU A 37 -12.17 17.14 2.81
C LEU A 37 -13.06 18.34 2.47
N SER A 38 -12.46 19.53 2.44
CA SER A 38 -13.07 20.71 1.84
C SER A 38 -13.25 20.54 0.32
N GLU A 39 -14.08 21.38 -0.30
CA GLU A 39 -14.26 21.36 -1.77
C GLU A 39 -12.95 21.63 -2.53
N GLU A 40 -12.03 22.39 -1.94
CA GLU A 40 -10.73 22.71 -2.53
C GLU A 40 -9.80 21.49 -2.49
N GLU A 41 -9.66 20.86 -1.31
CA GLU A 41 -8.87 19.63 -1.16
C GLU A 41 -9.40 18.49 -2.01
N MET A 42 -10.72 18.38 -2.18
CA MET A 42 -11.33 17.38 -3.05
C MET A 42 -10.96 17.61 -4.52
N LYS A 43 -10.88 18.85 -5.00
CA LYS A 43 -10.43 19.17 -6.36
C LYS A 43 -8.96 18.83 -6.57
N GLU A 44 -8.09 19.24 -5.65
CA GLU A 44 -6.66 18.91 -5.70
C GLU A 44 -6.44 17.39 -5.73
N PHE A 45 -7.23 16.66 -4.93
CA PHE A 45 -7.16 15.20 -4.89
C PHE A 45 -7.61 14.56 -6.21
N GLU A 46 -8.66 15.08 -6.85
CA GLU A 46 -9.09 14.62 -8.18
C GLU A 46 -8.06 14.92 -9.28
N GLU A 47 -7.39 16.07 -9.21
CA GLU A 47 -6.30 16.43 -10.13
C GLU A 47 -5.12 15.49 -9.97
N ALA A 48 -4.67 15.25 -8.74
CA ALA A 48 -3.59 14.29 -8.44
C ALA A 48 -3.94 12.87 -8.97
N ARG A 49 -5.21 12.44 -8.86
CA ARG A 49 -5.65 11.16 -9.44
C ARG A 49 -5.52 11.13 -10.96
N LYS A 50 -5.79 12.24 -11.66
CA LYS A 50 -5.61 12.32 -13.11
C LYS A 50 -4.14 12.26 -13.49
N GLU A 51 -3.28 12.99 -12.80
CA GLU A 51 -1.83 12.96 -13.02
C GLU A 51 -1.27 11.54 -12.88
N ILE A 52 -1.67 10.82 -11.83
CA ILE A 52 -1.29 9.41 -11.64
C ILE A 52 -1.77 8.54 -12.80
N ALA A 53 -3.02 8.71 -13.25
CA ALA A 53 -3.58 7.95 -14.37
C ALA A 53 -2.87 8.24 -15.71
N GLU A 54 -2.38 9.46 -15.88
CA GLU A 54 -1.57 9.89 -17.03
C GLU A 54 -0.11 9.41 -16.94
N GLY A 55 0.29 8.83 -15.81
CA GLY A 55 1.66 8.39 -15.55
C GLY A 55 2.61 9.52 -15.17
N SER A 56 2.07 10.69 -14.82
CA SER A 56 2.82 11.85 -14.35
C SER A 56 3.26 11.59 -12.90
N GLY A 57 4.51 11.18 -12.73
CA GLY A 57 5.10 10.91 -11.42
C GLY A 57 6.50 10.32 -11.56
N ILE A 58 7.18 10.16 -10.42
CA ILE A 58 8.46 9.45 -10.32
C ILE A 58 8.35 8.33 -9.29
N SER A 59 9.19 7.30 -9.40
CA SER A 59 9.22 6.26 -8.39
C SER A 59 9.77 6.82 -7.06
N LEU A 60 9.31 6.26 -5.95
CA LEU A 60 9.83 6.64 -4.63
C LEU A 60 11.33 6.31 -4.52
N GLU A 61 11.76 5.21 -5.13
CA GLU A 61 13.15 4.81 -5.18
C GLU A 61 14.02 5.82 -5.93
N ASP A 62 13.55 6.34 -7.05
CA ASP A 62 14.27 7.35 -7.83
C ASP A 62 14.27 8.70 -7.10
N LEU A 63 13.15 9.09 -6.48
CA LEU A 63 13.09 10.28 -5.63
C LEU A 63 14.07 10.21 -4.46
N ILE A 64 14.14 9.07 -3.77
CA ILE A 64 15.10 8.86 -2.67
C ILE A 64 16.53 9.03 -3.21
N ARG A 65 16.87 8.43 -4.34
CA ARG A 65 18.21 8.58 -4.94
C ARG A 65 18.56 10.02 -5.32
N GLU A 66 17.58 10.82 -5.73
CA GLU A 66 17.78 12.24 -6.05
C GLU A 66 17.99 13.10 -4.81
N ILE A 67 17.36 12.75 -3.69
CA ILE A 67 17.38 13.54 -2.45
C ILE A 67 18.45 13.08 -1.45
N GLY A 68 18.84 11.79 -1.43
CA GLY A 68 19.91 11.22 -0.61
C GLY A 68 19.54 9.93 0.11
#